data_AF-A0A661SMI6-F1
#
_entry.id   AF-A0A661SMI6-F1
#
_cell.length_a   1.000
_cell.length_b   1.000
_cell.length_c   1.000
_cell.angle_alpha   90.00
_cell.angle_beta   90.00
_cell.angle_gamma   90.00
#
_symmetry.space_group_name_H-M   'P 1'
#
loop_
_entity.id
_entity.type
_entity.pdbx_description
1 polymer ?
#
loop_
_entity_poly.entity_id
_entity_poly.type
_entity_poly.pdbx_seq_one_letter_code
_entity_poly.pdbx_strand_id
1 'polypeptide(L)'
;MISEIWKRKFSNRFSKDIQTKAGRKLIMLDAASAITDLRIPPSNRLEKLKGNRKHQYSIRINNQLRICFCFNDGEATEIEIAGYH
;
A
#
# COMPACT_ATOMS: atom_id res chain seq x y z
N MET A 1 -5.74 1.99 -22.70
CA MET A 1 -5.39 3.34 -22.22
C MET A 1 -6.44 3.74 -21.19
N ILE A 2 -6.35 3.19 -19.98
CA ILE A 2 -7.32 3.45 -18.90
C ILE A 2 -6.50 3.71 -17.64
N SER A 3 -6.05 4.96 -17.52
CA SER A 3 -5.43 5.52 -16.34
C SER A 3 -6.53 5.85 -15.32
N GLU A 4 -7.07 4.83 -14.67
CA GLU A 4 -8.07 4.99 -13.61
C GLU A 4 -7.39 5.29 -12.27
N ILE A 5 -7.20 6.60 -12.04
CA ILE A 5 -7.44 7.26 -10.75
C ILE A 5 -6.57 6.77 -9.57
N TRP A 6 -5.33 7.27 -9.54
CA TRP A 6 -4.62 7.54 -8.29
C TRP A 6 -5.38 8.62 -7.49
N LYS A 7 -6.35 8.23 -6.65
CA LYS A 7 -6.92 9.13 -5.62
C LYS A 7 -5.91 9.28 -4.48
N ARG A 8 -4.82 9.99 -4.76
CA ARG A 8 -3.77 10.41 -3.81
C ARG A 8 -4.30 11.48 -2.85
N LYS A 9 -5.47 11.26 -2.21
CA LYS A 9 -5.97 12.11 -1.13
C LYS A 9 -5.21 11.74 0.15
N PHE A 10 -3.97 12.18 0.26
CA PHE A 10 -3.34 12.31 1.57
C PHE A 10 -4.18 13.31 2.36
N SER A 11 -4.94 12.82 3.32
CA SER A 11 -5.64 13.70 4.25
C SER A 11 -4.57 14.56 4.94
N ASN A 12 -4.80 15.88 5.07
CA ASN A 12 -3.96 16.80 5.87
C ASN A 12 -3.82 16.37 7.36
N ARG A 13 -4.43 15.25 7.74
CA ARG A 13 -4.34 14.59 9.05
C ARG A 13 -3.02 13.84 9.29
N PHE A 14 -2.18 13.63 8.29
CA PHE A 14 -0.92 12.91 8.46
C PHE A 14 0.29 13.84 8.49
N SER A 15 1.23 13.57 9.40
CA SER A 15 2.51 14.31 9.46
C SER A 15 3.30 14.16 8.16
N LYS A 16 4.17 15.13 7.86
CA LYS A 16 5.03 15.10 6.65
C LYS A 16 5.87 13.82 6.53
N ASP A 17 6.33 13.27 7.66
CA ASP A 17 7.07 12.00 7.69
C ASP A 17 6.21 10.83 7.21
N ILE A 18 4.97 10.72 7.70
CA ILE A 18 4.03 9.68 7.27
C ILE A 18 3.73 9.82 5.77
N GLN A 19 3.49 11.03 5.28
CA GLN A 19 3.24 11.28 3.86
C GLN A 19 4.45 10.87 3.00
N THR A 20 5.67 11.19 3.44
CA THR A 20 6.91 10.82 2.75
C THR A 20 7.08 9.30 2.69
N LYS A 21 6.90 8.61 3.83
CA LYS A 21 7.00 7.15 3.91
C LYS A 21 5.94 6.47 3.03
N ALA A 22 4.69 6.90 3.14
CA ALA A 22 3.61 6.38 2.31
C ALA A 22 3.87 6.64 0.82
N GLY A 23 4.33 7.83 0.45
CA GLY A 23 4.69 8.18 -0.93
C GLY A 23 5.74 7.23 -1.52
N ARG A 24 6.80 6.92 -0.76
CA ARG A 24 7.82 5.93 -1.18
C ARG A 24 7.20 4.55 -1.38
N LYS A 25 6.34 4.10 -0.47
CA LYS A 25 5.66 2.80 -0.60
C LYS A 25 4.73 2.73 -1.82
N LEU A 26 4.04 3.83 -2.14
CA LEU A 26 3.19 3.88 -3.33
C LEU A 26 4.00 3.83 -4.63
N ILE A 27 5.18 4.45 -4.69
CA ILE A 27 6.10 4.31 -5.83
C ILE A 27 6.54 2.85 -5.98
N MET A 28 6.81 2.16 -4.88
CA MET A 28 7.17 0.74 -4.91
C MET A 28 6.02 -0.15 -5.39
N LEU A 29 4.78 0.17 -5.01
CA LEU A 29 3.58 -0.53 -5.49
C LEU A 29 3.41 -0.38 -7.00
N ASP A 30 3.60 0.85 -7.50
CA ASP A 30 3.50 1.17 -8.93
C ASP A 30 4.58 0.49 -9.78
N ALA A 31 5.78 0.28 -9.21
CA ALA A 31 6.90 -0.36 -9.89
C ALA A 31 6.94 -1.89 -9.77
N ALA A 32 6.10 -2.50 -8.92
CA ALA A 32 6.17 -3.94 -8.65
C ALA A 32 5.47 -4.73 -9.75
N SER A 33 6.20 -5.66 -10.40
CA SER A 33 5.61 -6.57 -11.39
C SER A 33 5.06 -7.84 -10.74
N ALA A 34 5.56 -8.20 -9.56
CA ALA A 34 5.08 -9.31 -8.77
C ALA A 34 4.87 -8.94 -7.31
N ILE A 35 3.92 -9.60 -6.65
CA ILE A 35 3.63 -9.41 -5.21
C ILE A 35 4.85 -9.71 -4.33
N THR A 36 5.75 -10.57 -4.80
CA THR A 36 7.00 -10.92 -4.12
C THR A 36 8.00 -9.77 -4.08
N ASP A 37 7.97 -8.85 -5.06
CA ASP A 37 8.86 -7.69 -5.12
C ASP A 37 8.63 -6.78 -3.92
N LEU A 38 7.37 -6.73 -3.46
CA LEU A 38 6.95 -5.96 -2.29
C LEU A 38 7.40 -6.58 -0.96
N ARG A 39 8.07 -7.74 -0.96
CA ARG A 39 8.78 -8.24 0.24
C ARG A 39 10.09 -7.50 0.48
N ILE A 40 10.62 -6.82 -0.53
CA ILE A 40 11.86 -6.05 -0.46
C ILE A 40 11.48 -4.55 -0.48
N PRO A 41 11.96 -3.74 0.49
CA PRO A 41 12.78 -4.13 1.63
C PRO A 41 11.96 -4.88 2.71
N PRO A 42 12.62 -5.65 3.60
CA PRO A 42 11.95 -6.41 4.68
C PRO A 42 11.05 -5.56 5.59
N SER A 43 11.30 -4.25 5.66
CA SER A 43 10.47 -3.29 6.40
C SER A 43 9.05 -3.15 5.86
N ASN A 44 8.78 -3.56 4.61
CA ASN A 44 7.43 -3.61 4.05
C ASN A 44 6.51 -4.51 4.87
N ARG A 45 7.06 -5.59 5.44
CA ARG A 45 6.31 -6.60 6.22
C ARG A 45 5.01 -6.96 5.49
N LEU A 46 5.16 -7.31 4.21
CA LEU A 46 4.06 -7.66 3.32
C LEU A 46 3.23 -8.78 3.95
N GLU A 47 1.93 -8.52 4.08
CA GLU A 47 0.99 -9.41 4.75
C GLU A 47 -0.26 -9.58 3.89
N LYS A 48 -0.65 -10.82 3.62
CA LYS A 48 -1.95 -11.12 2.98
C LYS A 48 -3.04 -11.04 4.04
N LEU A 49 -4.04 -10.17 3.82
CA LEU A 49 -5.15 -10.01 4.75
C LEU A 49 -6.05 -11.26 4.73
N LYS A 50 -6.81 -11.44 5.81
CA LYS A 50 -7.69 -12.61 6.02
C LYS A 50 -9.16 -12.18 6.17
N GLY A 51 -10.07 -13.15 6.19
CA GLY A 51 -11.51 -12.91 6.37
C GLY A 51 -12.14 -12.18 5.17
N ASN A 52 -12.94 -11.14 5.43
CA ASN A 52 -13.63 -10.36 4.39
C ASN A 52 -12.66 -9.62 3.45
N ARG A 53 -11.38 -9.50 3.82
CA ARG A 53 -10.33 -8.83 3.01
C ARG A 53 -9.33 -9.81 2.40
N LYS A 54 -9.68 -11.09 2.25
CA LYS A 54 -8.77 -12.17 1.79
C LYS A 54 -8.08 -11.95 0.43
N HIS A 55 -8.59 -11.02 -0.38
CA HIS A 55 -8.05 -10.66 -1.69
C HIS A 55 -7.06 -9.49 -1.63
N GLN A 56 -6.90 -8.87 -0.46
CA GLN A 56 -6.04 -7.72 -0.26
C GLN A 56 -4.74 -8.10 0.47
N TYR A 57 -3.73 -7.30 0.19
CA TYR A 57 -2.44 -7.31 0.84
C TYR A 57 -2.26 -6.02 1.63
N SER A 58 -1.31 -6.02 2.56
CA SER A 58 -0.90 -4.81 3.25
C SER A 58 0.62 -4.70 3.37
N ILE A 59 1.12 -3.47 3.29
CA ILE A 59 2.50 -3.11 3.61
C ILE A 59 2.52 -2.02 4.68
N ARG A 60 3.51 -2.06 5.58
CA ARG A 60 3.58 -1.11 6.69
C ARG A 60 4.19 0.23 6.28
N ILE A 61 3.58 1.32 6.76
CA ILE A 61 4.15 2.66 6.74
C ILE A 61 4.95 2.89 8.03
N ASN A 62 4.35 2.52 9.17
CA ASN A 62 4.97 2.55 10.50
C ASN A 62 4.31 1.49 11.42
N ASN A 63 4.45 1.62 12.74
CA ASN A 63 3.87 0.66 13.69
C ASN A 63 2.33 0.72 13.78
N GLN A 64 1.71 1.83 13.38
CA GLN A 64 0.26 2.07 13.49
C GLN A 64 -0.47 2.04 12.15
N LEU A 65 0.21 2.43 11.06
CA LEU A 65 -0.37 2.65 9.74
C LEU A 65 0.14 1.66 8.70
N ARG A 66 -0.77 1.25 7.81
CA ARG A 66 -0.53 0.32 6.71
C ARG A 66 -1.19 0.83 5.43
N ILE A 67 -0.60 0.50 4.29
CA ILE A 67 -1.26 0.61 2.99
C ILE A 67 -1.88 -0.76 2.71
N CYS A 68 -3.19 -0.82 2.49
CA CYS A 68 -3.88 -2.01 2.02
C CYS A 68 -4.22 -1.84 0.54
N PHE A 69 -4.12 -2.91 -0.23
CA PHE A 69 -4.33 -2.89 -1.69
C PHE A 69 -4.68 -4.29 -2.20
N CYS A 70 -5.42 -4.37 -3.30
CA CYS A 70 -5.51 -5.56 -4.14
C CYS A 70 -4.30 -5.58 -5.07
N PHE A 71 -3.79 -6.76 -5.39
CA PHE A 71 -2.68 -6.91 -6.34
C PHE A 71 -3.03 -8.00 -7.35
N ASN A 72 -3.07 -7.63 -8.63
CA ASN A 72 -3.37 -8.53 -9.73
C ASN A 72 -2.51 -8.17 -10.94
N ASP A 73 -1.84 -9.16 -11.51
CA ASP A 73 -1.07 -9.04 -12.76
C ASP A 73 -0.13 -7.82 -12.84
N GLY A 74 0.62 -7.57 -11.77
CA GLY A 74 1.56 -6.44 -11.70
C GLY A 74 0.93 -5.09 -11.37
N GLU A 75 -0.39 -5.03 -11.15
CA GLU A 75 -1.09 -3.80 -10.81
C GLU A 75 -1.65 -3.83 -9.39
N ALA A 76 -1.41 -2.74 -8.66
CA ALA A 76 -2.00 -2.49 -7.34
C ALA A 76 -3.28 -1.64 -7.47
N THR A 77 -4.39 -2.16 -6.96
CA THR A 77 -5.72 -1.50 -6.99
C THR A 77 -6.32 -1.39 -5.58
N GLU A 78 -7.43 -0.67 -5.43
CA GLU A 78 -8.13 -0.48 -4.14
C GLU A 78 -7.21 -0.01 -3.00
N ILE A 79 -6.29 0.90 -3.32
CA ILE A 79 -5.25 1.36 -2.39
C ILE A 79 -5.86 2.26 -1.31
N GLU A 80 -5.70 1.87 -0.04
CA GLU A 80 -6.12 2.65 1.12
C GLU A 80 -5.04 2.70 2.22
N ILE A 81 -5.05 3.77 3.03
CA ILE A 81 -4.23 3.83 4.25
C ILE A 81 -5.13 3.51 5.45
N ALA A 82 -4.85 2.41 6.14
CA ALA A 82 -5.57 1.97 7.32
C ALA A 82 -4.68 2.08 8.57
N GLY A 83 -5.28 2.53 9.67
CA GLY A 83 -4.68 2.47 11.00
C GLY A 83 -5.16 1.24 11.75
N TYR A 84 -4.26 0.60 12.50
CA TYR A 84 -4.67 -0.27 13.60
C TYR A 84 -5.10 0.64 14.75
N HIS A 85 -6.36 0.56 15.18
CA HIS A 85 -6.78 1.11 16.47
C HIS A 85 -6.22 0.24 17.60
#